data_AF-A0A8D1IJF2-F1
#
_entry.id   AF-A0A8D1IJF2-F1
#
_cell.length_a   1.000
_cell.length_b   1.000
_cell.length_c   1.000
_cell.angle_alpha   90.00
_cell.angle_beta   90.00
_cell.angle_gamma   90.00
#
_symmetry.space_group_name_H-M   'P 1'
#
loop_
_entity.id
_entity.type
_entity.pdbx_description
1 polymer ?
#
loop_
_entity_poly.entity_id
_entity_poly.type
_entity_poly.pdbx_seq_one_letter_code
_entity_poly.pdbx_strand_id
1 'polypeptide(L)'
;MLETLRERLLSVQQDFTSGLKTLSDKSREVKVKNKPRTVPYLPKYSAGLELLSRYEDTWAALHRRAKECARAGELVDSEVVMLSAHWEKKQTSLLELQQQLQQLPGLIADLESMTANLTHLEASFEEVENHLLNLEDLCGQCELERYKHMQSQQLENYKKNKRKELETFKAELDVEHTQKVLEMEQAQQMKLKERQKFFEEAFQQDMEQYLSTGYLQIAERREPMGSMSSMEVNVDMLEQMDLMDISDQEALDVFLNSGGEDNTALSPVLGKGPKPTALKMPVPGGCPQGGWSSQGVHVPVLSHQVWSPPSLASEWTKETLAAAGLSFSDAHCSTQIPPES
;
A
#
# COMPACT_ATOMS: atom_id res chain seq x y z
N MET A 1 -92.56 52.32 27.46
CA MET A 1 -91.76 52.49 26.21
C MET A 1 -91.86 51.27 25.27
N LEU A 2 -92.08 50.05 25.78
CA LEU A 2 -92.36 48.86 24.96
C LEU A 2 -93.83 48.74 24.54
N GLU A 3 -94.77 49.34 25.28
CA GLU A 3 -96.21 49.35 24.93
C GLU A 3 -96.49 50.17 23.67
N THR A 4 -95.83 51.32 23.52
CA THR A 4 -95.92 52.18 22.33
C THR A 4 -95.38 51.50 21.08
N LEU A 5 -94.35 50.65 21.19
CA LEU A 5 -93.85 49.85 20.07
C LEU A 5 -94.84 48.73 19.70
N ARG A 6 -95.47 48.11 20.70
CA ARG A 6 -96.46 47.05 20.50
C ARG A 6 -97.74 47.58 19.84
N GLU A 7 -98.21 48.75 20.25
CA GLU A 7 -99.35 49.43 19.59
C GLU A 7 -99.02 49.81 18.15
N ARG A 8 -97.80 50.31 17.88
CA ARG A 8 -97.34 50.64 16.52
C ARG A 8 -97.28 49.40 15.63
N LEU A 9 -96.81 48.27 16.15
CA LEU A 9 -96.74 47.00 15.40
C LEU A 9 -98.13 46.43 15.12
N LEU A 10 -99.05 46.51 16.10
CA LEU A 10 -100.45 46.10 15.92
C LEU A 10 -101.18 46.97 14.90
N SER A 11 -100.94 48.30 14.91
CA SER A 11 -101.48 49.21 13.89
C SER A 11 -100.96 48.84 12.50
N VAL A 12 -99.66 48.63 12.33
CA VAL A 12 -99.07 48.26 11.03
C VAL A 12 -99.61 46.90 10.55
N GLN A 13 -99.77 45.93 11.46
CA GLN A 13 -100.37 44.64 11.12
C GLN A 13 -101.84 44.80 10.71
N GLN A 14 -102.62 45.63 11.39
CA GLN A 14 -104.01 45.90 11.07
C GLN A 14 -104.15 46.65 9.74
N ASP A 15 -103.27 47.61 9.46
CA ASP A 15 -103.19 48.37 8.22
C ASP A 15 -102.81 47.47 7.03
N PHE A 16 -101.89 46.52 7.23
CA PHE A 16 -101.54 45.53 6.20
C PHE A 16 -102.69 44.54 5.94
N THR A 17 -103.39 44.12 7.00
CA THR A 17 -104.51 43.19 6.90
C THR A 17 -105.75 43.85 6.27
N SER A 18 -105.99 45.13 6.53
CA SER A 18 -107.08 45.91 5.93
C SER A 18 -106.77 46.34 4.49
N GLY A 19 -105.50 46.62 4.17
CA GLY A 19 -105.02 46.81 2.79
C GLY A 19 -105.16 45.54 1.93
N LEU A 20 -104.94 44.36 2.50
CA LEU A 20 -105.10 43.10 1.77
C LEU A 20 -106.58 42.70 1.58
N LYS A 21 -107.44 42.98 2.58
CA LYS A 21 -108.89 42.72 2.48
C LYS A 21 -109.57 43.61 1.43
N THR A 22 -109.15 44.87 1.30
CA THR A 22 -109.70 45.79 0.28
C THR A 22 -109.28 45.44 -1.15
N LEU A 23 -108.19 44.69 -1.34
CA LEU A 23 -107.77 44.17 -2.65
C LEU A 23 -108.40 42.81 -2.99
N SER A 24 -108.64 41.96 -1.99
CA SER A 24 -109.24 40.62 -2.21
C SER A 24 -110.74 40.68 -2.54
N ASP A 25 -111.47 41.66 -1.98
CA ASP A 25 -112.95 41.79 -2.13
C ASP A 25 -113.41 42.30 -3.51
N LYS A 26 -112.48 42.61 -4.42
CA LYS A 26 -112.81 42.96 -5.83
C LYS A 26 -112.65 41.80 -6.81
N SER A 27 -112.24 40.62 -6.34
CA SER A 27 -111.88 39.49 -7.22
C SER A 27 -112.85 38.30 -7.20
N ARG A 28 -113.97 38.37 -6.47
CA ARG A 28 -115.01 37.32 -6.55
C ARG A 28 -116.39 37.92 -6.73
N GLU A 29 -117.08 37.40 -7.74
CA GLU A 29 -118.52 37.56 -8.09
C GLU A 29 -118.92 38.68 -9.06
N VAL A 30 -118.78 38.41 -10.36
CA VAL A 30 -119.87 38.64 -11.33
C VAL A 30 -119.86 37.53 -12.41
N LYS A 31 -120.76 36.54 -12.27
CA LYS A 31 -121.23 35.72 -13.40
C LYS A 31 -122.22 36.57 -14.21
N VAL A 32 -121.80 37.07 -15.37
CA VAL A 32 -122.72 37.67 -16.36
C VAL A 32 -122.62 36.95 -17.70
N LYS A 33 -123.82 36.58 -18.16
CA LYS A 33 -124.20 35.93 -19.40
C LYS A 33 -123.84 36.83 -20.60
N ASN A 34 -122.82 36.44 -21.38
CA ASN A 34 -122.45 37.14 -22.61
C ASN A 34 -123.41 36.80 -23.76
N LYS A 35 -124.35 37.72 -24.04
CA LYS A 35 -124.88 37.96 -25.39
C LYS A 35 -124.05 39.10 -26.02
N PRO A 36 -123.71 39.03 -27.32
CA PRO A 36 -122.80 39.97 -27.93
C PRO A 36 -123.52 41.31 -28.14
N ARG A 37 -123.27 42.26 -27.25
CA ARG A 37 -123.62 43.66 -27.45
C ARG A 37 -122.37 44.37 -27.94
N THR A 38 -122.22 44.39 -29.26
CA THR A 38 -121.27 45.20 -30.00
C THR A 38 -121.54 46.67 -29.65
N VAL A 39 -120.81 47.20 -28.67
CA VAL A 39 -120.61 48.63 -28.47
C VAL A 39 -119.10 48.82 -28.43
N PRO A 40 -118.49 49.50 -29.41
CA PRO A 40 -117.05 49.66 -29.49
C PRO A 40 -116.62 50.71 -28.47
N TYR A 41 -116.46 50.31 -27.20
CA TYR A 41 -115.59 51.05 -26.29
C TYR A 41 -114.15 50.64 -26.59
N LEU A 42 -113.67 51.13 -27.72
CA LEU A 42 -112.26 51.17 -28.06
C LEU A 42 -111.57 52.05 -27.00
N PRO A 43 -110.63 51.55 -26.19
CA PRO A 43 -109.80 52.45 -25.39
C PRO A 43 -109.08 53.36 -26.38
N LYS A 44 -109.41 54.66 -26.41
CA LYS A 44 -108.75 55.69 -27.25
C LYS A 44 -107.28 55.93 -26.86
N TYR A 45 -106.61 54.95 -26.27
CA TYR A 45 -105.23 54.96 -25.80
C TYR A 45 -104.49 53.63 -26.09
N SER A 46 -104.89 52.84 -27.09
CA SER A 46 -104.20 51.58 -27.46
C SER A 46 -102.75 51.79 -27.87
N ALA A 47 -102.46 52.85 -28.63
CA ALA A 47 -101.10 53.18 -29.07
C ALA A 47 -100.15 53.50 -27.90
N GLY A 48 -100.64 54.13 -26.83
CA GLY A 48 -99.84 54.40 -25.63
C GLY A 48 -99.51 53.14 -24.84
N LEU A 49 -100.48 52.21 -24.73
CA LEU A 49 -100.28 50.92 -24.07
C LEU A 49 -99.31 50.02 -24.87
N GLU A 50 -99.43 49.98 -26.20
CA GLU A 50 -98.52 49.23 -27.08
C GLU A 50 -97.09 49.78 -27.03
N LEU A 51 -96.92 51.11 -26.98
CA LEU A 51 -95.62 51.74 -26.84
C LEU A 51 -94.97 51.40 -25.49
N LEU A 52 -95.73 51.49 -24.39
CA LEU A 52 -95.26 51.09 -23.07
C LEU A 52 -94.88 49.60 -23.02
N SER A 53 -95.72 48.71 -23.57
CA SER A 53 -95.43 47.29 -23.68
C SER A 53 -94.14 47.03 -24.46
N ARG A 54 -93.91 47.73 -25.58
CA ARG A 54 -92.65 47.59 -26.33
C ARG A 54 -91.43 48.06 -25.55
N TYR A 55 -91.52 49.18 -24.81
CA TYR A 55 -90.42 49.63 -23.97
C TYR A 55 -90.15 48.66 -22.82
N GLU A 56 -91.20 48.12 -22.20
CA GLU A 56 -91.10 47.09 -21.15
C GLU A 56 -90.42 45.83 -21.68
N ASP A 57 -90.87 45.31 -22.84
CA ASP A 57 -90.28 44.13 -23.48
C ASP A 57 -88.81 44.36 -23.87
N THR A 58 -88.51 45.54 -24.43
CA THR A 58 -87.15 45.91 -24.84
C THR A 58 -86.23 46.06 -23.62
N TRP A 59 -86.72 46.68 -22.55
CA TRP A 59 -85.99 46.80 -21.28
C TRP A 59 -85.74 45.43 -20.67
N ALA A 60 -86.76 44.56 -20.61
CA ALA A 60 -86.64 43.21 -20.10
C ALA A 60 -85.62 42.38 -20.91
N ALA A 61 -85.65 42.48 -22.24
CA ALA A 61 -84.70 41.81 -23.12
C ALA A 61 -83.27 42.35 -22.95
N LEU A 62 -83.08 43.65 -22.81
CA LEU A 62 -81.78 44.26 -22.53
C LEU A 62 -81.24 43.79 -21.18
N HIS A 63 -82.07 43.79 -20.14
CA HIS A 63 -81.68 43.38 -18.80
C HIS A 63 -81.35 41.89 -18.72
N ARG A 64 -82.08 41.04 -19.46
CA ARG A 64 -81.77 39.62 -19.61
C ARG A 64 -80.40 39.42 -20.26
N ARG A 65 -80.14 40.09 -21.39
CA ARG A 65 -78.83 40.03 -22.08
C ARG A 65 -77.70 40.57 -21.21
N ALA A 66 -77.92 41.63 -20.45
CA ALA A 66 -76.91 42.15 -19.52
C ALA A 66 -76.56 41.12 -18.44
N LYS A 67 -77.55 40.40 -17.90
CA LYS A 67 -77.32 39.30 -16.95
C LYS A 67 -76.58 38.11 -17.57
N GLU A 68 -76.94 37.74 -18.79
CA GLU A 68 -76.24 36.68 -19.54
C GLU A 68 -74.79 37.07 -19.83
N CYS A 69 -74.55 38.32 -20.24
CA CYS A 69 -73.21 38.87 -20.46
C CYS A 69 -72.38 38.88 -19.17
N ALA A 70 -72.97 39.28 -18.03
CA ALA A 70 -72.29 39.25 -16.74
C ALA A 70 -71.89 37.82 -16.35
N ARG A 71 -72.78 36.84 -16.51
CA ARG A 71 -72.48 35.41 -16.25
C ARG A 71 -71.37 34.88 -17.17
N ALA A 72 -71.39 35.23 -18.44
CA ALA A 72 -70.32 34.86 -19.36
C ALA A 72 -68.98 35.49 -18.94
N GLY A 73 -69.00 36.74 -18.48
CA GLY A 73 -67.83 37.42 -17.90
C GLY A 73 -67.28 36.70 -16.66
N GLU A 74 -68.14 36.29 -15.74
CA GLU A 74 -67.76 35.53 -14.52
C GLU A 74 -67.10 34.19 -14.86
N LEU A 75 -67.58 33.49 -15.91
CA LEU A 75 -66.98 32.23 -16.35
C LEU A 75 -65.56 32.45 -16.91
N VAL A 76 -65.39 33.44 -17.78
CA VAL A 76 -64.06 33.77 -18.35
C VAL A 76 -63.11 34.25 -17.26
N ASP A 77 -63.56 35.07 -16.32
CA ASP A 77 -62.75 35.52 -15.18
C ASP A 77 -62.26 34.32 -14.34
N SER A 78 -63.14 33.36 -14.09
CA SER A 78 -62.78 32.12 -13.38
C SER A 78 -61.70 31.31 -14.13
N GLU A 79 -61.81 31.19 -15.47
CA GLU A 79 -60.79 30.53 -16.30
C GLU A 79 -59.44 31.28 -16.30
N VAL A 80 -59.47 32.61 -16.36
CA VAL A 80 -58.25 33.45 -16.31
C VAL A 80 -57.57 33.33 -14.95
N VAL A 81 -58.34 33.33 -13.85
CA VAL A 81 -57.80 33.13 -12.49
C VAL A 81 -57.16 31.74 -12.38
N MET A 82 -57.81 30.70 -12.88
CA MET A 82 -57.24 29.34 -12.88
C MET A 82 -55.96 29.25 -13.72
N LEU A 83 -55.95 29.85 -14.91
CA LEU A 83 -54.78 29.85 -15.79
C LEU A 83 -53.60 30.62 -15.19
N SER A 84 -53.86 31.77 -14.56
CA SER A 84 -52.81 32.54 -13.87
C SER A 84 -52.22 31.77 -12.69
N ALA A 85 -53.05 31.12 -11.87
CA ALA A 85 -52.57 30.24 -10.79
C ALA A 85 -51.71 29.08 -11.32
N HIS A 86 -52.11 28.47 -12.45
CA HIS A 86 -51.32 27.43 -13.11
C HIS A 86 -49.98 27.96 -13.63
N TRP A 87 -49.98 29.14 -14.24
CA TRP A 87 -48.78 29.81 -14.72
C TRP A 87 -47.80 30.10 -13.59
N GLU A 88 -48.26 30.72 -12.51
CA GLU A 88 -47.43 31.05 -11.34
C GLU A 88 -46.78 29.78 -10.76
N LYS A 89 -47.54 28.69 -10.62
CA LYS A 89 -46.99 27.41 -10.17
C LYS A 89 -45.90 26.87 -11.10
N LYS A 90 -46.07 27.00 -12.41
CA LYS A 90 -45.05 26.57 -13.38
C LYS A 90 -43.82 27.46 -13.32
N GLN A 91 -44.01 28.77 -13.16
CA GLN A 91 -42.94 29.74 -13.00
C GLN A 91 -42.11 29.47 -11.74
N THR A 92 -42.75 29.20 -10.59
CA THR A 92 -42.03 28.85 -9.36
C THR A 92 -41.23 27.57 -9.52
N SER A 93 -41.81 26.50 -10.09
CA SER A 93 -41.08 25.26 -10.34
C SER A 93 -39.90 25.44 -11.31
N LEU A 94 -40.02 26.32 -12.31
CA LEU A 94 -38.93 26.61 -13.24
C LEU A 94 -37.80 27.39 -12.56
N LEU A 95 -38.13 28.35 -11.70
CA LEU A 95 -37.14 29.10 -10.92
C LEU A 95 -36.40 28.19 -9.94
N GLU A 96 -37.09 27.27 -9.29
CA GLU A 96 -36.47 26.24 -8.42
C GLU A 96 -35.49 25.38 -9.23
N LEU A 97 -35.90 24.88 -10.40
CA LEU A 97 -35.02 24.10 -11.28
C LEU A 97 -33.79 24.91 -11.73
N GLN A 98 -34.00 26.17 -12.13
CA GLN A 98 -32.91 27.06 -12.50
C GLN A 98 -31.92 27.25 -11.35
N GLN A 99 -32.42 27.41 -10.11
CA GLN A 99 -31.59 27.51 -8.93
C GLN A 99 -30.76 26.24 -8.68
N GLN A 100 -31.36 25.05 -8.87
CA GLN A 100 -30.61 23.79 -8.77
C GLN A 100 -29.52 23.68 -9.84
N LEU A 101 -29.84 24.04 -11.09
CA LEU A 101 -28.86 24.03 -12.19
C LEU A 101 -27.70 24.99 -11.94
N GLN A 102 -27.97 26.13 -11.27
CA GLN A 102 -26.93 27.10 -10.91
C GLN A 102 -25.95 26.57 -9.86
N GLN A 103 -26.27 25.50 -9.14
CA GLN A 103 -25.37 24.84 -8.18
C GLN A 103 -24.41 23.82 -8.82
N LEU A 104 -24.72 23.31 -10.01
CA LEU A 104 -23.90 22.31 -10.71
C LEU A 104 -22.43 22.73 -10.88
N PRO A 105 -22.08 23.99 -11.21
CA PRO A 105 -20.68 24.40 -11.30
C PRO A 105 -19.92 24.26 -9.97
N GLY A 106 -20.59 24.45 -8.83
CA GLY A 106 -19.99 24.24 -7.51
C GLY A 106 -19.67 22.76 -7.28
N LEU A 107 -20.61 21.86 -7.60
CA LEU A 107 -20.37 20.42 -7.54
C LEU A 107 -19.25 19.96 -8.47
N ILE A 108 -19.15 20.56 -9.66
CA ILE A 108 -18.06 20.28 -10.60
C ILE A 108 -16.72 20.73 -9.98
N ALA A 109 -16.64 21.92 -9.41
CA ALA A 109 -15.42 22.39 -8.75
C ALA A 109 -15.01 21.51 -7.55
N ASP A 110 -15.98 21.04 -6.77
CA ASP A 110 -15.74 20.11 -5.66
C ASP A 110 -15.20 18.76 -6.18
N LEU A 111 -15.77 18.23 -7.26
CA LEU A 111 -15.27 17.02 -7.91
C LEU A 111 -13.86 17.20 -8.47
N GLU A 112 -13.59 18.32 -9.15
CA GLU A 112 -12.26 18.65 -9.67
C GLU A 112 -11.22 18.74 -8.54
N SER A 113 -11.59 19.34 -7.40
CA SER A 113 -10.77 19.40 -6.19
C SER A 113 -10.51 18.01 -5.60
N MET A 114 -11.55 17.17 -5.50
CA MET A 114 -11.39 15.78 -5.05
C MET A 114 -10.50 14.98 -5.99
N THR A 115 -10.64 15.15 -7.31
CA THR A 115 -9.77 14.53 -8.30
C THR A 115 -8.32 14.99 -8.13
N ALA A 116 -8.07 16.29 -7.93
CA ALA A 116 -6.73 16.81 -7.67
C ALA A 116 -6.12 16.21 -6.39
N ASN A 117 -6.90 16.11 -5.31
CA ASN A 117 -6.44 15.50 -4.06
C ASN A 117 -6.11 14.01 -4.23
N LEU A 118 -6.89 13.26 -5.02
CA LEU A 118 -6.58 11.87 -5.36
C LEU A 118 -5.27 11.76 -6.12
N THR A 119 -5.05 12.58 -7.16
CA THR A 119 -3.80 12.56 -7.93
C THR A 119 -2.58 12.89 -7.06
N HIS A 120 -2.72 13.82 -6.11
CA HIS A 120 -1.66 14.13 -5.15
C HIS A 120 -1.40 12.96 -4.21
N LEU A 121 -2.45 12.30 -3.73
CA LEU A 121 -2.33 11.14 -2.85
C LEU A 121 -1.66 9.96 -3.56
N GLU A 122 -2.02 9.70 -4.81
CA GLU A 122 -1.37 8.70 -5.68
C GLU A 122 0.15 8.97 -5.80
N ALA A 123 0.54 10.21 -6.09
CA ALA A 123 1.95 10.59 -6.16
C ALA A 123 2.68 10.40 -4.81
N SER A 124 2.01 10.71 -3.70
CA SER A 124 2.60 10.51 -2.36
C SER A 124 2.78 9.03 -2.01
N PHE A 125 1.88 8.15 -2.47
CA PHE A 125 2.04 6.71 -2.30
C PHE A 125 3.19 6.16 -3.14
N GLU A 126 3.32 6.59 -4.39
CA GLU A 126 4.46 6.24 -5.24
C GLU A 126 5.79 6.68 -4.59
N GLU A 127 5.83 7.88 -3.99
CA GLU A 127 7.01 8.33 -3.24
C GLU A 127 7.33 7.41 -2.05
N VAL A 128 6.32 7.01 -1.26
CA VAL A 128 6.52 6.09 -0.13
C VAL A 128 6.99 4.71 -0.60
N GLU A 129 6.41 4.17 -1.67
CA GLU A 129 6.84 2.90 -2.26
C GLU A 129 8.31 2.95 -2.69
N ASN A 130 8.73 4.04 -3.34
CA ASN A 130 10.13 4.26 -3.70
C ASN A 130 11.05 4.31 -2.47
N HIS A 131 10.64 4.97 -1.39
CA HIS A 131 11.42 5.00 -0.15
C HIS A 131 11.53 3.61 0.51
N LEU A 132 10.47 2.80 0.46
CA LEU A 132 10.48 1.43 0.98
C LEU A 132 11.42 0.53 0.17
N LEU A 133 11.40 0.61 -1.16
CA LEU A 133 12.34 -0.12 -2.02
C LEU A 133 13.80 0.26 -1.71
N ASN A 134 14.09 1.56 -1.58
CA ASN A 134 15.42 2.03 -1.20
C ASN A 134 15.85 1.50 0.18
N LEU A 135 14.93 1.41 1.14
CA LEU A 135 15.21 0.86 2.46
C LEU A 135 15.50 -0.64 2.40
N GLU A 136 14.76 -1.40 1.59
CA GLU A 136 14.99 -2.83 1.37
C GLU A 136 16.38 -3.06 0.76
N ASP A 137 16.76 -2.29 -0.26
CA ASP A 137 18.08 -2.33 -0.87
C ASP A 137 19.20 -2.05 0.16
N LEU A 138 19.01 -1.01 0.99
CA LEU A 138 19.98 -0.66 2.03
C LEU A 138 20.09 -1.75 3.10
N CYS A 139 18.98 -2.37 3.49
CA CYS A 139 18.99 -3.52 4.41
C CYS A 139 19.77 -4.69 3.82
N GLY A 140 19.51 -5.05 2.55
CA GLY A 140 20.25 -6.11 1.86
C GLY A 140 21.75 -5.83 1.78
N GLN A 141 22.14 -4.58 1.51
CA GLN A 141 23.55 -4.17 1.52
C GLN A 141 24.17 -4.29 2.91
N CYS A 142 23.47 -3.84 3.96
CA CYS A 142 23.96 -3.96 5.34
C CYS A 142 24.18 -5.42 5.76
N GLU A 143 23.25 -6.32 5.40
CA GLU A 143 23.38 -7.74 5.68
C GLU A 143 24.55 -8.37 4.95
N LEU A 144 24.74 -8.03 3.66
CA LEU A 144 25.86 -8.49 2.86
C LEU A 144 27.21 -8.05 3.44
N GLU A 145 27.33 -6.78 3.82
CA GLU A 145 28.56 -6.25 4.41
C GLU A 145 28.83 -6.91 5.78
N ARG A 146 27.79 -7.14 6.59
CA ARG A 146 27.93 -7.87 7.85
C ARG A 146 28.41 -9.31 7.63
N TYR A 147 27.90 -9.99 6.61
CA TYR A 147 28.33 -11.34 6.25
C TYR A 147 29.79 -11.37 5.81
N LYS A 148 30.19 -10.49 4.89
CA LYS A 148 31.59 -10.36 4.44
C LYS A 148 32.53 -10.09 5.62
N HIS A 149 32.14 -9.17 6.51
CA HIS A 149 32.93 -8.83 7.69
C HIS A 149 33.11 -10.05 8.62
N MET A 150 32.03 -10.78 8.89
CA MET A 150 32.06 -12.01 9.70
C MET A 150 33.00 -13.06 9.10
N GLN A 151 32.91 -13.32 7.79
CA GLN A 151 33.78 -14.27 7.09
C GLN A 151 35.25 -13.84 7.13
N SER A 152 35.52 -12.56 6.88
CA SER A 152 36.88 -12.01 6.99
C SER A 152 37.45 -12.20 8.39
N GLN A 153 36.65 -11.94 9.43
CA GLN A 153 37.07 -12.12 10.82
C GLN A 153 37.31 -13.59 11.17
N GLN A 154 36.46 -14.52 10.70
CA GLN A 154 36.67 -15.96 10.87
C GLN A 154 37.98 -16.41 10.22
N LEU A 155 38.27 -15.96 9.00
CA LEU A 155 39.51 -16.27 8.31
C LEU A 155 40.74 -15.69 9.03
N GLU A 156 40.66 -14.46 9.52
CA GLU A 156 41.73 -13.84 10.28
C GLU A 156 42.01 -14.59 11.59
N ASN A 157 40.96 -14.96 12.31
CA ASN A 157 41.05 -15.76 13.55
C ASN A 157 41.65 -17.14 13.29
N TYR A 158 41.24 -17.82 12.22
CA TYR A 158 41.81 -19.10 11.82
C TYR A 158 43.30 -18.99 11.50
N LYS A 159 43.69 -18.01 10.68
CA LYS A 159 45.11 -17.75 10.36
C LYS A 159 45.92 -17.44 11.61
N LYS A 160 45.37 -16.67 12.55
CA LYS A 160 46.01 -16.36 13.84
C LYS A 160 46.17 -17.61 14.70
N ASN A 161 45.17 -18.49 14.76
CA ASN A 161 45.26 -19.74 15.51
C ASN A 161 46.33 -20.67 14.93
N LYS A 162 46.37 -20.80 13.60
CA LYS A 162 47.37 -21.62 12.91
C LYS A 162 48.79 -21.11 13.12
N ARG A 163 49.01 -19.79 13.13
CA ARG A 163 50.31 -19.21 13.49
C ARG A 163 50.73 -19.58 14.91
N LYS A 164 49.81 -19.52 15.88
CA LYS A 164 50.08 -19.91 17.27
C LYS A 164 50.38 -21.40 17.41
N GLU A 165 49.59 -22.27 16.79
CA GLU A 165 49.82 -23.73 16.78
C GLU A 165 51.21 -24.07 16.23
N LEU A 166 51.63 -23.38 15.16
CA LEU A 166 52.95 -23.58 14.56
C LEU A 166 54.07 -23.09 15.49
N GLU A 167 53.88 -21.95 16.14
CA GLU A 167 54.83 -21.42 17.13
C GLU A 167 54.97 -22.35 18.34
N THR A 168 53.87 -22.93 18.84
CA THR A 168 53.90 -23.90 19.94
C THR A 168 54.58 -25.20 19.53
N PHE A 169 54.25 -25.74 18.36
CA PHE A 169 54.88 -26.97 17.86
C PHE A 169 56.39 -26.79 17.66
N LYS A 170 56.80 -25.63 17.14
CA LYS A 170 58.21 -25.28 17.02
C LYS A 170 58.91 -25.23 18.37
N ALA A 171 58.31 -24.56 19.36
CA ALA A 171 58.88 -24.47 20.70
C ALA A 171 58.97 -25.85 21.39
N GLU A 172 57.96 -26.70 21.23
CA GLU A 172 57.96 -28.08 21.73
C GLU A 172 59.08 -28.90 21.08
N LEU A 173 59.26 -28.80 19.76
CA LEU A 173 60.32 -29.48 19.03
C LEU A 173 61.71 -28.99 19.46
N ASP A 174 61.89 -27.69 19.70
CA ASP A 174 63.13 -27.11 20.21
C ASP A 174 63.47 -27.66 21.61
N VAL A 175 62.45 -27.79 22.49
CA VAL A 175 62.61 -28.40 23.83
C VAL A 175 62.94 -29.88 23.73
N GLU A 176 62.23 -30.64 22.88
CA GLU A 176 62.50 -32.07 22.67
C GLU A 176 63.93 -32.29 22.13
N HIS A 177 64.35 -31.47 21.16
CA HIS A 177 65.70 -31.52 20.60
C HIS A 177 66.77 -31.24 21.66
N THR A 178 66.63 -30.16 22.43
CA THR A 178 67.59 -29.83 23.51
C THR A 178 67.64 -30.91 24.59
N GLN A 179 66.50 -31.49 24.98
CA GLN A 179 66.42 -32.60 25.92
C GLN A 179 67.13 -33.85 25.38
N LYS A 180 66.89 -34.23 24.12
CA LYS A 180 67.51 -35.40 23.49
C LYS A 180 69.03 -35.25 23.34
N VAL A 181 69.50 -34.04 23.03
CA VAL A 181 70.93 -33.71 23.03
C VAL A 181 71.53 -33.89 24.42
N LEU A 182 70.87 -33.39 25.48
CA LEU A 182 71.32 -33.55 26.85
C LEU A 182 71.35 -35.03 27.29
N GLU A 183 70.32 -35.81 26.97
CA GLU A 183 70.27 -37.25 27.25
C GLU A 183 71.39 -38.02 26.55
N MET A 184 71.66 -37.68 25.28
CA MET A 184 72.76 -38.28 24.52
C MET A 184 74.11 -37.95 25.14
N GLU A 185 74.34 -36.70 25.56
CA GLU A 185 75.57 -36.27 26.23
C GLU A 185 75.73 -36.97 27.59
N GLN A 186 74.68 -37.07 28.40
CA GLN A 186 74.68 -37.80 29.67
C GLN A 186 74.96 -39.29 29.48
N ALA A 187 74.33 -39.93 28.49
CA ALA A 187 74.56 -41.33 28.16
C ALA A 187 76.03 -41.56 27.73
N GLN A 188 76.58 -40.66 26.92
CA GLN A 188 77.99 -40.69 26.55
C GLN A 188 78.89 -40.54 27.79
N GLN A 189 78.58 -39.63 28.70
CA GLN A 189 79.38 -39.39 29.89
C GLN A 189 79.29 -40.52 30.93
N MET A 190 78.12 -41.18 31.06
CA MET A 190 77.97 -42.41 31.84
C MET A 190 78.84 -43.53 31.28
N LYS A 191 78.84 -43.75 29.96
CA LYS A 191 79.72 -44.75 29.31
C LYS A 191 81.21 -44.48 29.61
N LEU A 192 81.64 -43.22 29.57
CA LEU A 192 83.02 -42.85 29.91
C LEU A 192 83.34 -43.10 31.39
N LYS A 193 82.43 -42.77 32.31
CA LYS A 193 82.60 -43.03 33.75
C LYS A 193 82.63 -44.51 34.10
N GLU A 194 81.77 -45.33 33.49
CA GLU A 194 81.76 -46.79 33.68
C GLU A 194 83.08 -47.40 33.20
N ARG A 195 83.58 -46.97 32.04
CA ARG A 195 84.90 -47.37 31.55
C ARG A 195 86.02 -46.99 32.52
N GLN A 196 86.01 -45.75 33.04
CA GLN A 196 86.99 -45.31 34.03
C GLN A 196 86.94 -46.20 35.29
N LYS A 197 85.74 -46.46 35.81
CA LYS A 197 85.52 -47.31 36.99
C LYS A 197 86.03 -48.74 36.77
N PHE A 198 85.79 -49.31 35.59
CA PHE A 198 86.30 -50.64 35.22
C PHE A 198 87.82 -50.71 35.30
N PHE A 199 88.53 -49.69 34.80
CA PHE A 199 89.98 -49.64 34.88
C PHE A 199 90.50 -49.41 36.31
N GLU A 200 89.83 -48.57 37.09
CA GLU A 200 90.17 -48.34 38.50
C GLU A 200 90.03 -49.64 39.32
N GLU A 201 88.93 -50.39 39.12
CA GLU A 201 88.72 -51.68 39.78
C GLU A 201 89.79 -52.71 39.36
N ALA A 202 90.16 -52.75 38.08
CA ALA A 202 91.23 -53.61 37.61
C ALA A 202 92.58 -53.25 38.25
N PHE A 203 92.89 -51.97 38.38
CA PHE A 203 94.10 -51.49 39.04
C PHE A 203 94.12 -51.81 40.55
N GLN A 204 92.98 -51.61 41.22
CA GLN A 204 92.84 -51.93 42.65
C GLN A 204 93.05 -53.43 42.89
N GLN A 205 92.50 -54.30 42.03
CA GLN A 205 92.74 -55.74 42.08
C GLN A 205 94.22 -56.08 41.89
N ASP A 206 94.88 -55.47 40.91
CA ASP A 206 96.32 -55.64 40.66
C ASP A 206 97.16 -55.22 41.89
N MET A 207 96.79 -54.11 42.53
CA MET A 207 97.46 -53.62 43.74
C MET A 207 97.23 -54.55 44.94
N GLU A 208 96.00 -55.00 45.17
CA GLU A 208 95.66 -55.97 46.23
C GLU A 208 96.38 -57.30 46.03
N GLN A 209 96.49 -57.76 44.78
CA GLN A 209 97.24 -58.97 44.43
C GLN A 209 98.73 -58.81 44.75
N TYR A 210 99.32 -57.67 44.37
CA TYR A 210 100.73 -57.37 44.67
C TYR A 210 101.00 -57.36 46.17
N LEU A 211 100.15 -56.67 46.95
CA LEU A 211 100.28 -56.63 48.41
C LEU A 211 100.12 -58.01 49.06
N SER A 212 99.30 -58.89 48.47
CA SER A 212 99.04 -60.23 49.00
C SER A 212 100.13 -61.27 48.63
N THR A 213 100.73 -61.16 47.45
CA THR A 213 101.64 -62.21 46.90
C THR A 213 103.09 -61.76 46.68
N GLY A 214 103.37 -60.45 46.64
CA GLY A 214 104.70 -59.87 46.45
C GLY A 214 105.18 -59.76 44.99
N TYR A 215 104.39 -60.16 43.99
CA TYR A 215 104.71 -60.04 42.56
C TYR A 215 103.44 -59.80 41.71
N LEU A 216 103.54 -59.02 40.63
CA LEU A 216 102.42 -58.68 39.72
C LEU A 216 102.39 -59.61 38.50
N GLN A 217 101.25 -60.28 38.22
CA GLN A 217 101.07 -61.11 37.01
C GLN A 217 100.36 -60.32 35.89
N ILE A 218 101.04 -59.34 35.31
CA ILE A 218 100.43 -58.44 34.29
C ILE A 218 100.34 -59.12 32.90
N ALA A 219 101.23 -60.06 32.59
CA ALA A 219 101.43 -60.54 31.22
C ALA A 219 100.49 -61.67 30.77
N GLU A 220 99.84 -62.40 31.69
CA GLU A 220 99.17 -63.67 31.36
C GLU A 220 97.64 -63.57 31.24
N ARG A 221 97.03 -62.43 31.62
CA ARG A 221 95.56 -62.28 31.69
C ARG A 221 94.92 -61.33 30.65
N ARG A 222 95.71 -60.69 29.78
CA ARG A 222 95.18 -59.78 28.74
C ARG A 222 95.05 -60.51 27.39
N GLU A 223 93.83 -60.80 26.96
CA GLU A 223 93.56 -60.86 25.52
C GLU A 223 93.86 -59.47 24.91
N PRO A 224 94.35 -59.38 23.65
CA PRO A 224 94.79 -58.12 23.06
C PRO A 224 93.74 -57.03 23.25
N MET A 225 94.08 -56.02 24.04
CA MET A 225 93.27 -54.82 24.16
C MET A 225 93.20 -54.17 22.78
N GLY A 226 92.06 -54.29 22.10
CA GLY A 226 91.78 -53.51 20.91
C GLY A 226 91.96 -52.03 21.23
N SER A 227 92.94 -51.41 20.56
CA SER A 227 93.28 -49.98 20.51
C SER A 227 92.66 -49.06 21.58
N MET A 228 93.47 -48.65 22.55
CA MET A 228 93.21 -47.49 23.43
C MET A 228 93.39 -46.13 22.71
N SER A 229 93.18 -46.10 21.39
CA SER A 229 93.39 -44.90 20.57
C SER A 229 92.06 -44.27 20.22
N SER A 230 91.88 -43.06 20.76
CA SER A 230 91.19 -41.92 20.15
C SER A 230 89.67 -42.00 20.06
N MET A 231 89.02 -41.04 20.71
CA MET A 231 87.83 -40.34 20.24
C MET A 231 87.25 -40.94 18.94
N GLU A 232 86.39 -41.95 19.05
CA GLU A 232 85.42 -42.22 17.98
C GLU A 232 84.46 -41.03 18.02
N VAL A 233 84.90 -39.92 17.42
CA VAL A 233 84.00 -38.94 16.83
C VAL A 233 83.10 -39.79 15.95
N ASN A 234 81.79 -39.82 16.18
CA ASN A 234 80.85 -40.48 15.28
C ASN A 234 80.91 -39.77 13.93
N VAL A 235 81.94 -40.04 13.12
CA VAL A 235 82.10 -39.55 11.74
C VAL A 235 80.90 -40.01 10.92
N ASP A 236 80.39 -41.21 11.24
CA ASP A 236 79.21 -41.82 10.62
C ASP A 236 77.89 -41.06 10.88
N MET A 237 77.82 -40.18 11.90
CA MET A 237 76.65 -39.30 12.13
C MET A 237 76.83 -37.92 11.48
N LEU A 238 78.06 -37.54 11.11
CA LEU A 238 78.34 -36.30 10.40
C LEU A 238 78.05 -36.42 8.90
N GLU A 239 78.21 -37.63 8.34
CA GLU A 239 77.94 -37.93 6.92
C GLU A 239 76.43 -38.01 6.60
N GLN A 240 75.54 -37.95 7.61
CA GLN A 240 74.08 -37.99 7.43
C GLN A 240 73.40 -36.62 7.63
N MET A 241 74.19 -35.54 7.76
CA MET A 241 73.71 -34.16 7.77
C MET A 241 73.68 -33.58 6.34
N ASP A 242 73.22 -34.38 5.37
CA ASP A 242 72.93 -33.88 4.04
C ASP A 242 71.73 -32.93 4.12
N LEU A 243 71.99 -31.66 3.76
CA LEU A 243 71.00 -30.62 3.51
C LEU A 243 69.86 -31.16 2.62
N MET A 244 68.73 -31.52 3.22
CA MET A 244 67.45 -31.66 2.50
C MET A 244 66.64 -30.36 2.58
N ASP A 245 67.28 -29.22 2.34
CA ASP A 245 66.63 -27.90 2.45
C ASP A 245 66.83 -27.04 1.19
N ILE A 246 66.78 -27.67 0.00
CA ILE A 246 66.86 -26.94 -1.28
C ILE A 246 65.78 -27.37 -2.30
N SER A 247 64.81 -28.21 -1.93
CA SER A 247 63.75 -28.66 -2.87
C SER A 247 62.44 -27.87 -2.79
N ASP A 248 62.21 -27.02 -1.78
CA ASP A 248 60.91 -26.36 -1.56
C ASP A 248 60.84 -24.89 -2.03
N GLN A 249 61.89 -24.37 -2.65
CA GLN A 249 61.90 -23.00 -3.18
C GLN A 249 60.86 -22.82 -4.30
N GLU A 250 60.59 -23.86 -5.09
CA GLU A 250 59.63 -23.81 -6.20
C GLU A 250 58.17 -23.93 -5.72
N ALA A 251 57.93 -24.64 -4.61
CA ALA A 251 56.60 -24.75 -3.99
C ALA A 251 56.15 -23.44 -3.30
N LEU A 252 57.09 -22.71 -2.70
CA LEU A 252 56.83 -21.40 -2.09
C LEU A 252 56.51 -20.32 -3.13
N ASP A 253 57.18 -20.33 -4.28
CA ASP A 253 56.90 -19.39 -5.38
C ASP A 253 55.52 -19.62 -6.01
N VAL A 254 55.06 -20.87 -6.13
CA VAL A 254 53.71 -21.18 -6.60
C VAL A 254 52.64 -20.70 -5.60
N PHE A 255 52.89 -20.85 -4.29
CA PHE A 255 51.95 -20.41 -3.26
C PHE A 255 51.86 -18.87 -3.15
N LEU A 256 52.97 -18.15 -3.32
CA LEU A 256 52.99 -16.68 -3.28
C LEU A 256 52.44 -16.05 -4.56
N ASN A 257 52.63 -16.69 -5.73
CA ASN A 257 52.14 -16.17 -7.01
C ASN A 257 50.69 -16.56 -7.34
N SER A 258 50.11 -17.57 -6.66
CA SER A 258 48.74 -18.03 -6.92
C SER A 258 47.65 -17.28 -6.12
N GLY A 259 48.01 -16.21 -5.40
CA GLY A 259 47.09 -15.37 -4.63
C GLY A 259 46.78 -14.00 -5.22
N GLY A 260 47.02 -13.80 -6.53
CA GLY A 260 46.95 -12.47 -7.16
C GLY A 260 46.68 -12.46 -8.67
N GLU A 261 45.60 -13.08 -9.11
CA GLU A 261 44.72 -12.42 -10.09
C GLU A 261 43.82 -11.51 -9.22
N ASP A 262 43.95 -10.19 -9.14
CA ASP A 262 44.11 -9.17 -10.17
C ASP A 262 44.92 -7.99 -9.62
N ASN A 263 45.67 -7.29 -10.48
CA ASN A 263 46.47 -6.06 -10.25
C ASN A 263 47.98 -6.28 -10.05
N THR A 264 48.70 -6.38 -11.17
CA THR A 264 50.10 -5.96 -11.22
C THR A 264 50.31 -4.93 -12.32
N ALA A 265 50.47 -3.67 -11.90
CA ALA A 265 51.35 -2.62 -12.45
C ALA A 265 51.00 -1.31 -11.71
N LEU A 266 51.86 -0.55 -11.01
CA LEU A 266 53.29 -0.47 -10.82
C LEU A 266 53.56 0.39 -9.55
N SER A 267 54.74 0.22 -8.95
CA SER A 267 55.32 1.00 -7.84
C SER A 267 55.47 2.52 -8.11
N PRO A 268 55.71 3.33 -7.04
CA PRO A 268 55.61 4.78 -7.07
C PRO A 268 56.93 5.46 -7.48
N VAL A 269 56.85 6.44 -8.38
CA VAL A 269 57.86 7.50 -8.50
C VAL A 269 57.16 8.85 -8.44
N LEU A 270 57.62 9.66 -7.48
CA LEU A 270 57.12 10.96 -7.09
C LEU A 270 57.46 12.03 -8.16
N GLY A 271 56.47 12.82 -8.58
CA GLY A 271 56.71 14.23 -8.95
C GLY A 271 56.09 14.75 -10.25
N LYS A 272 55.09 15.63 -10.07
CA LYS A 272 54.49 16.66 -10.97
C LYS A 272 53.32 16.21 -11.88
N GLY A 273 52.10 16.61 -11.48
CA GLY A 273 50.90 16.67 -12.33
C GLY A 273 50.79 18.00 -13.11
N PRO A 274 49.60 18.39 -13.62
CA PRO A 274 48.33 17.64 -13.77
C PRO A 274 47.75 17.62 -15.21
N LYS A 275 46.96 16.56 -15.50
CA LYS A 275 45.74 16.36 -16.37
C LYS A 275 45.44 17.29 -17.59
N PRO A 276 44.53 16.88 -18.52
CA PRO A 276 43.90 15.56 -18.74
C PRO A 276 43.96 15.07 -20.21
N THR A 277 43.87 13.75 -20.38
CA THR A 277 43.66 13.09 -21.68
C THR A 277 42.18 13.03 -22.03
N ALA A 278 41.91 13.25 -23.32
CA ALA A 278 40.61 13.05 -23.94
C ALA A 278 40.61 11.72 -24.72
N LEU A 279 39.47 11.03 -24.62
CA LEU A 279 38.81 10.25 -25.69
C LEU A 279 39.23 8.80 -26.02
N LYS A 280 38.19 7.95 -25.87
CA LYS A 280 37.72 6.87 -26.77
C LYS A 280 38.16 5.41 -26.50
N MET A 281 37.23 4.66 -25.88
CA MET A 281 36.46 3.50 -26.41
C MET A 281 36.97 2.88 -27.73
N PRO A 282 36.93 1.54 -27.94
CA PRO A 282 35.65 0.79 -27.96
C PRO A 282 35.63 -0.73 -27.60
N VAL A 283 34.39 -1.19 -27.35
CA VAL A 283 33.76 -2.55 -27.41
C VAL A 283 33.93 -3.17 -28.83
N PRO A 284 33.78 -4.49 -29.19
CA PRO A 284 32.89 -5.60 -28.74
C PRO A 284 33.62 -6.96 -28.55
N GLY A 285 33.08 -8.13 -28.21
CA GLY A 285 31.75 -8.74 -28.09
C GLY A 285 31.89 -10.26 -28.40
N GLY A 286 31.05 -11.14 -27.84
CA GLY A 286 30.86 -12.52 -28.35
C GLY A 286 30.99 -13.69 -27.36
N CYS A 287 29.86 -14.38 -27.13
CA CYS A 287 29.60 -15.66 -26.41
C CYS A 287 30.45 -16.88 -26.86
N PRO A 288 30.57 -17.99 -26.07
CA PRO A 288 29.60 -19.09 -26.17
C PRO A 288 29.33 -19.94 -24.90
N GLN A 289 28.35 -20.82 -25.07
CA GLN A 289 27.68 -21.78 -24.17
C GLN A 289 28.54 -22.89 -23.55
N GLY A 290 28.05 -23.49 -22.45
CA GLY A 290 28.36 -24.87 -22.02
C GLY A 290 27.75 -25.24 -20.67
N GLY A 291 27.00 -26.34 -20.59
CA GLY A 291 26.25 -26.84 -19.41
C GLY A 291 27.10 -27.10 -18.15
N TRP A 292 26.53 -27.50 -17.01
CA TRP A 292 26.13 -28.88 -16.70
C TRP A 292 24.92 -28.97 -15.74
N SER A 293 24.23 -30.10 -15.82
CA SER A 293 23.10 -30.53 -14.99
C SER A 293 23.54 -31.11 -13.64
N SER A 294 22.79 -30.86 -12.55
CA SER A 294 22.35 -31.91 -11.60
C SER A 294 21.46 -31.38 -10.45
N GLN A 295 20.31 -32.05 -10.33
CA GLN A 295 19.66 -32.53 -9.09
C GLN A 295 19.27 -31.51 -8.01
N GLY A 296 18.02 -31.05 -8.14
CA GLY A 296 16.94 -31.22 -7.16
C GLY A 296 17.26 -31.08 -5.67
N VAL A 297 16.92 -29.90 -5.12
CA VAL A 297 16.28 -29.80 -3.81
C VAL A 297 15.05 -28.92 -3.97
N HIS A 298 13.92 -29.50 -3.61
CA HIS A 298 12.58 -28.92 -3.70
C HIS A 298 12.44 -27.81 -2.64
N VAL A 299 12.25 -26.56 -3.08
CA VAL A 299 11.77 -25.46 -2.23
C VAL A 299 10.43 -25.01 -2.82
N PRO A 300 9.33 -24.98 -2.04
CA PRO A 300 8.03 -24.66 -2.59
C PRO A 300 7.98 -23.19 -3.01
N VAL A 301 7.74 -22.98 -4.31
CA VAL A 301 7.28 -21.71 -4.87
C VAL A 301 5.92 -21.40 -4.25
N LEU A 302 5.86 -20.38 -3.39
CA LEU A 302 4.58 -19.72 -3.12
C LEU A 302 4.17 -19.00 -4.40
N SER A 303 3.08 -19.46 -4.99
CA SER A 303 2.38 -18.78 -6.07
C SER A 303 2.20 -17.31 -5.73
N HIS A 304 2.71 -16.43 -6.60
CA HIS A 304 2.29 -15.04 -6.64
C HIS A 304 0.78 -15.01 -6.92
N GLN A 305 -0.02 -14.86 -5.86
CA GLN A 305 -1.34 -14.28 -6.01
C GLN A 305 -1.12 -12.79 -6.27
N VAL A 306 -1.36 -12.38 -7.51
CA VAL A 306 -1.64 -10.99 -7.86
C VAL A 306 -2.75 -10.50 -6.92
N TRP A 307 -2.41 -9.57 -6.04
CA TRP A 307 -3.37 -8.87 -5.21
C TRP A 307 -4.23 -7.99 -6.13
N SER A 308 -5.39 -8.50 -6.53
CA SER A 308 -6.43 -7.65 -7.12
C SER A 308 -7.18 -6.98 -5.96
N PRO A 309 -7.21 -5.64 -5.86
CA PRO A 309 -8.00 -4.97 -4.84
C PRO A 309 -9.49 -5.30 -5.06
N PRO A 310 -10.28 -5.52 -3.99
CA PRO A 310 -11.72 -5.71 -4.15
C PRO A 310 -12.32 -4.41 -4.68
N SER A 311 -13.09 -4.54 -5.78
CA SER A 311 -13.92 -3.48 -6.34
C SER A 311 -14.92 -3.01 -5.27
N LEU A 312 -14.57 -1.91 -4.59
CA LEU A 312 -15.44 -1.20 -3.64
C LEU A 312 -16.61 -0.45 -4.30
N ALA A 313 -16.91 -0.73 -5.57
CA ALA A 313 -17.98 -0.04 -6.32
C ALA A 313 -19.36 -0.73 -6.24
N SER A 314 -19.48 -1.93 -5.65
CA SER A 314 -20.73 -2.73 -5.75
C SER A 314 -21.43 -3.08 -4.43
N GLU A 315 -20.86 -2.77 -3.26
CA GLU A 315 -21.47 -3.15 -1.97
C GLU A 315 -22.16 -2.00 -1.22
N TRP A 316 -21.97 -0.75 -1.63
CA TRP A 316 -22.59 0.41 -0.97
C TRP A 316 -24.04 0.69 -1.38
N THR A 317 -24.61 -0.04 -2.34
CA THR A 317 -25.96 0.27 -2.85
C THR A 317 -27.08 -0.52 -2.18
N LYS A 318 -26.79 -1.59 -1.42
CA LYS A 318 -27.85 -2.41 -0.80
C LYS A 318 -28.08 -2.11 0.68
N GLU A 319 -27.03 -1.88 1.45
CA GLU A 319 -27.19 -1.59 2.89
C GLU A 319 -27.62 -0.15 3.18
N THR A 320 -27.25 0.81 2.32
CA THR A 320 -27.63 2.23 2.52
C THR A 320 -29.07 2.53 2.05
N LEU A 321 -29.65 1.70 1.17
CA LEU A 321 -31.03 1.86 0.68
C LEU A 321 -32.09 1.26 1.61
N ALA A 322 -31.73 0.34 2.51
CA ALA A 322 -32.65 -0.21 3.50
C ALA A 322 -32.93 0.77 4.67
N ALA A 323 -32.05 1.73 4.92
CA ALA A 323 -32.19 2.73 5.97
C ALA A 323 -33.11 3.92 5.61
N ALA A 324 -33.51 4.05 4.34
CA ALA A 324 -34.26 5.21 3.83
C ALA A 324 -35.78 4.99 3.63
N GLY A 325 -36.33 3.80 3.92
CA GLY A 325 -37.78 3.59 3.96
C GLY A 325 -38.53 3.82 2.63
N LEU A 326 -37.88 3.69 1.48
CA LEU A 326 -38.52 3.85 0.17
C LEU A 326 -38.91 2.49 -0.42
N SER A 327 -40.21 2.21 -0.47
CA SER A 327 -40.78 1.09 -1.23
C SER A 327 -40.74 1.42 -2.73
N PHE A 328 -40.00 0.64 -3.52
CA PHE A 328 -40.06 0.71 -4.98
C PHE A 328 -41.27 -0.11 -5.45
N SER A 329 -42.27 0.54 -6.04
CA SER A 329 -43.32 -0.15 -6.81
C SER A 329 -42.80 -0.40 -8.22
N ASP A 330 -42.83 -1.67 -8.64
CA ASP A 330 -42.55 -2.10 -10.00
C ASP A 330 -43.47 -1.39 -11.00
N ALA A 331 -42.93 -0.38 -11.70
CA ALA A 331 -43.56 0.19 -12.88
C ALA A 331 -42.92 -0.43 -14.12
N HIS A 332 -43.62 -1.41 -14.68
CA HIS A 332 -43.29 -2.06 -15.94
C HIS A 332 -43.42 -1.04 -17.09
N CYS A 333 -42.31 -0.45 -17.55
CA CYS A 333 -42.30 0.40 -18.75
C CYS A 333 -41.99 -0.46 -19.98
N SER A 334 -43.03 -0.84 -20.73
CA SER A 334 -42.89 -1.42 -22.06
C SER A 334 -42.45 -0.34 -23.04
N THR A 335 -41.20 -0.42 -23.52
CA THR A 335 -40.71 0.40 -24.62
C THR A 335 -40.93 -0.37 -25.93
N GLN A 336 -41.96 0.00 -26.69
CA GLN A 336 -42.11 -0.41 -28.09
C GLN A 336 -41.19 0.46 -28.96
N ILE A 337 -40.31 -0.21 -29.71
CA ILE A 337 -39.48 0.37 -30.76
C ILE A 337 -40.30 0.31 -32.07
N PRO A 338 -40.47 1.41 -32.84
CA PRO A 338 -41.04 1.33 -34.17
C PRO A 338 -39.97 0.93 -35.21
N PRO A 339 -40.34 0.21 -36.29
CA PRO A 339 -39.39 -0.14 -37.34
C PRO A 339 -39.12 1.06 -38.25
N GLU A 340 -37.83 1.28 -38.55
CA GLU A 340 -37.37 2.20 -39.59
C GLU A 340 -37.87 1.75 -40.98
N SER A 341 -38.24 2.73 -41.79
CA SER A 341 -38.53 2.60 -43.22
C SER A 341 -37.66 3.56 -44.02
#